data_AF-A0A0J6LG80-F1
#
_entry.id   AF-A0A0J6LG80-F1
#
_cell.length_a   1.000
_cell.length_b   1.000
_cell.length_c   1.000
_cell.angle_alpha   90.00
_cell.angle_beta   90.00
_cell.angle_gamma   90.00
#
_symmetry.space_group_name_H-M   'P 1'
#
loop_
_entity.id
_entity.type
_entity.pdbx_description
1 polymer ?
#
loop_
_entity_poly.entity_id
_entity_poly.type
_entity_poly.pdbx_seq_one_letter_code
_entity_poly.pdbx_strand_id
1 'polypeptide(L)' 'YGETFDFTTIPEGAVLPAAAINCEYIIGDITRSNGHLIICLMLPCGPDSTDAANFPEDIVNPRNGHIGLPE' A
#
# COMPACT_ATOMS: atom_id res chain seq x y z
N TYR A 1 -2.97 14.15 11.75
CA TYR A 1 -2.37 14.57 10.46
C TYR A 1 -1.62 13.39 9.89
N GLY A 2 -1.62 13.23 8.56
CA GLY A 2 -0.83 12.20 7.87
C GLY A 2 0.29 12.83 7.04
N GLU A 3 1.17 12.00 6.51
CA GLU A 3 2.21 12.38 5.55
C GLU A 3 1.74 12.07 4.12
N THR A 4 2.11 12.91 3.15
CA THR A 4 1.83 12.70 1.73
C THR A 4 3.06 12.11 1.05
N PHE A 5 2.89 10.94 0.43
CA PHE A 5 3.91 10.33 -0.42
C PHE A 5 3.53 10.52 -1.89
N ASP A 6 4.45 11.09 -2.68
CA ASP A 6 4.27 11.28 -4.12
C ASP A 6 5.01 10.19 -4.91
N PHE A 7 4.24 9.26 -5.49
CA PHE A 7 4.73 8.16 -6.33
C PHE A 7 4.52 8.41 -7.83
N THR A 8 4.17 9.64 -8.24
CA THR A 8 3.98 9.99 -9.65
C THR A 8 5.27 9.88 -10.46
N THR A 9 6.43 9.98 -9.80
CA THR A 9 7.76 9.96 -10.43
C THR A 9 8.26 8.56 -10.78
N ILE A 10 7.61 7.49 -10.29
CA ILE A 10 8.00 6.10 -10.58
C ILE A 10 7.53 5.74 -11.99
N PRO A 11 8.42 5.50 -12.96
CA PRO A 11 8.02 5.12 -14.31
C PRO A 11 7.55 3.66 -14.38
N GLU A 12 6.88 3.30 -15.47
CA GLU A 12 6.50 1.92 -15.77
C GLU A 12 7.71 0.97 -15.76
N GLY A 13 7.56 -0.19 -15.10
CA GLY A 13 8.62 -1.20 -14.95
C GLY A 13 9.69 -0.86 -13.90
N ALA A 14 9.60 0.30 -13.22
CA ALA A 14 10.54 0.66 -12.18
C ALA A 14 10.14 0.16 -10.79
N VAL A 15 11.17 0.12 -9.94
CA VAL A 15 11.11 -0.29 -8.55
C VAL A 15 11.64 0.86 -7.70
N LEU A 16 10.84 1.32 -6.74
CA LEU A 16 11.28 2.19 -5.65
C LEU A 16 11.56 1.32 -4.42
N PRO A 17 12.82 1.21 -3.97
CA PRO A 17 13.17 0.37 -2.84
C PRO A 17 12.47 0.79 -1.55
N ALA A 18 12.01 -0.16 -0.75
CA ALA A 18 11.37 0.10 0.54
C ALA A 18 12.20 1.01 1.45
N ALA A 19 13.53 0.82 1.44
CA ALA A 19 14.48 1.60 2.24
C ALA A 19 14.53 3.10 1.87
N ALA A 20 14.01 3.49 0.71
CA ALA A 20 13.89 4.88 0.29
C ALA A 20 12.59 5.54 0.80
N ILE A 21 11.70 4.78 1.44
CA ILE A 21 10.39 5.21 1.91
C ILE A 21 10.44 5.31 3.43
N ASN A 22 10.21 6.50 3.96
CA ASN A 22 10.18 6.73 5.40
C ASN A 22 8.77 6.51 5.97
N CYS A 23 8.22 5.31 5.80
CA CYS A 23 6.88 4.95 6.29
C CYS A 23 6.89 3.54 6.90
N GLU A 24 6.47 3.41 8.16
CA GLU A 24 6.46 2.12 8.87
C GLU A 24 5.40 1.13 8.32
N TYR A 25 4.35 1.64 7.69
CA TYR A 25 3.25 0.82 7.17
C TYR A 25 3.55 0.28 5.77
N ILE A 26 4.42 0.93 4.98
CA ILE A 26 4.76 0.46 3.65
C ILE A 26 5.87 -0.58 3.79
N ILE A 27 5.56 -1.81 3.42
CA ILE A 27 6.51 -2.92 3.45
C ILE A 27 6.81 -3.37 2.02
N GLY A 28 8.08 -3.70 1.77
CA GLY A 28 8.53 -4.09 0.44
C GLY A 28 8.62 -2.93 -0.55
N ASP A 29 9.16 -3.24 -1.73
CA ASP A 29 9.39 -2.25 -2.75
C ASP A 29 8.08 -1.83 -3.43
N ILE A 30 7.97 -0.54 -3.78
CA ILE A 30 6.86 -0.07 -4.61
C ILE A 30 7.24 -0.27 -6.07
N THR A 31 6.34 -0.88 -6.83
CA THR A 31 6.55 -1.11 -8.26
C THR A 31 5.44 -0.48 -9.09
N ARG A 32 5.76 -0.11 -10.33
CA ARG A 32 4.74 0.22 -11.32
C ARG A 32 4.72 -0.84 -12.41
N SER A 33 3.57 -1.48 -12.59
CA SER A 33 3.38 -2.56 -13.55
C SER A 33 2.01 -2.44 -14.21
N ASN A 34 1.99 -2.50 -15.54
CA ASN A 34 0.82 -2.30 -16.39
C ASN A 34 0.05 -1.01 -16.06
N GLY A 35 0.77 0.07 -15.77
CA GLY A 35 0.19 1.36 -15.39
C GLY A 35 -0.31 1.45 -13.95
N HIS A 36 -0.28 0.36 -13.18
CA HIS A 36 -0.74 0.32 -11.79
C HIS A 36 0.44 0.41 -10.83
N LEU A 37 0.28 1.20 -9.77
CA LEU A 37 1.19 1.15 -8.63
C LEU A 37 0.80 -0.02 -7.74
N ILE A 38 1.79 -0.84 -7.40
CA ILE A 38 1.65 -1.96 -6.46
C ILE A 38 2.37 -1.55 -5.17
N ILE A 39 1.61 -1.52 -4.08
CA ILE A 39 2.08 -1.12 -2.75
C ILE A 39 1.59 -2.19 -1.77
N CYS A 40 2.48 -2.70 -0.92
CA CYS A 40 2.13 -3.61 0.14
C CYS A 40 2.14 -2.86 1.48
N LEU A 41 1.07 -3.04 2.26
CA LEU A 41 0.88 -2.38 3.55
C LEU A 41 0.85 -3.42 4.67
N MET A 42 1.56 -3.14 5.75
CA MET A 42 1.44 -3.85 7.01
C MET A 42 0.60 -3.03 7.97
N LEU A 43 -0.61 -3.50 8.28
CA LEU A 43 -1.53 -2.82 9.18
C LEU A 43 -1.55 -3.51 10.55
N PRO A 44 -1.67 -2.75 11.65
CA PRO A 44 -1.82 -3.35 12.98
C PRO A 44 -3.10 -4.19 13.06
N CYS A 45 -2.97 -5.44 13.51
CA CYS A 45 -4.10 -6.30 13.82
C CYS A 45 -4.16 -6.59 15.33
N GLY A 46 -5.36 -6.60 15.88
CA GLY A 46 -5.65 -6.87 17.29
C GLY A 46 -6.27 -8.26 17.50
N PRO A 47 -6.50 -8.66 18.77
CA PRO A 47 -7.11 -9.94 19.10
C PRO A 47 -8.56 -10.09 18.57
N ASP A 48 -9.23 -8.96 18.31
CA ASP A 48 -10.61 -8.92 17.81
C ASP A 48 -10.70 -8.54 16.32
N SER A 49 -9.57 -8.51 15.59
CA SER A 49 -9.55 -8.25 14.15
C SER A 49 -10.32 -9.34 13.38
N THR A 50 -11.04 -8.95 12.34
CA THR A 50 -11.77 -9.93 11.53
C THR A 50 -10.83 -10.78 10.68
N ASP A 51 -11.35 -11.85 10.10
CA ASP A 51 -10.61 -12.63 9.10
C ASP A 51 -10.19 -11.77 7.89
N ALA A 52 -10.98 -10.76 7.52
CA ALA A 52 -10.63 -9.87 6.41
C ALA A 52 -9.43 -8.97 6.75
N ALA A 53 -9.28 -8.55 8.02
CA ALA A 53 -8.09 -7.81 8.47
C ALA A 53 -6.87 -8.73 8.63
N ASN A 54 -7.05 -9.94 9.16
CA ASN A 54 -5.95 -10.89 9.36
C ASN A 54 -5.44 -11.53 8.05
N PHE A 55 -6.32 -11.65 7.05
CA PHE A 55 -6.05 -12.26 5.75
C PHE A 55 -6.63 -11.39 4.62
N PRO A 56 -6.08 -10.18 4.42
CA PRO A 56 -6.64 -9.24 3.46
C PRO A 56 -6.47 -9.72 2.02
N GLU A 57 -7.55 -9.60 1.25
CA GLU A 57 -7.47 -9.67 -0.21
C GLU A 57 -6.88 -8.38 -0.79
N ASP A 58 -6.30 -8.48 -1.98
CA ASP A 58 -5.77 -7.31 -2.70
C ASP A 58 -6.86 -6.29 -3.02
N ILE A 59 -6.60 -5.02 -2.71
CA ILE A 59 -7.47 -3.91 -3.11
C ILE A 59 -7.08 -3.47 -4.53
N VAL A 60 -7.79 -4.01 -5.53
CA VAL A 60 -7.51 -3.76 -6.95
C VAL A 60 -8.32 -2.58 -7.47
N ASN A 61 -7.65 -1.61 -8.10
CA ASN A 61 -8.26 -0.43 -8.73
C ASN A 61 -9.30 0.31 -7.85
N PRO A 62 -8.94 0.68 -6.60
CA PRO A 62 -9.86 1.42 -5.74
C PRO A 62 -10.20 2.77 -6.35
N ARG A 63 -11.38 3.30 -6.00
CA ARG A 63 -11.75 4.67 -6.35
C ARG A 63 -10.76 5.68 -5.76
N ASN A 64 -10.60 6.81 -6.43
CA ASN A 64 -9.83 7.92 -5.89
C ASN A 64 -10.39 8.40 -4.54
N GLY A 65 -9.49 8.84 -3.66
CA GLY A 65 -9.83 9.35 -2.33
C GLY A 65 -9.57 8.31 -1.25
N HIS A 66 -10.41 8.33 -0.20
CA HIS A 66 -10.26 7.41 0.92
C HIS A 66 -10.59 5.97 0.52
N ILE A 67 -9.63 5.08 0.78
CA ILE A 67 -9.75 3.64 0.60
C ILE A 67 -10.19 3.05 1.94
N GLY A 68 -11.25 2.25 1.93
CA GLY A 68 -11.63 1.45 3.10
C GLY A 68 -10.68 0.27 3.21
N LEU A 69 -9.95 0.18 4.32
CA LEU A 69 -9.08 -0.96 4.61
C LEU A 69 -9.92 -2.06 5.27
N PRO A 70 -9.51 -3.35 5.15
CA PRO A 70 -10.17 -4.44 5.87
C PRO A 70 -10.05 -4.25 7.40
N GLU A 71 -11.13 -4.49 8.14
CA GLU A 71 -11.24 -4.42 9.61
C GLU A 71 -11.80 -5.71 10.17
#